data_AF-A0A136KR93-F1
#
_entry.id   AF-A0A136KR93-F1
#
_cell.length_a   1.000
_cell.length_b   1.000
_cell.length_c   1.000
_cell.angle_alpha   90.00
_cell.angle_beta   90.00
_cell.angle_gamma   90.00
#
_symmetry.space_group_name_H-M   'P 1'
#
loop_
_entity.id
_entity.type
_entity.pdbx_description
1 polymer ?
#
loop_
_entity_poly.entity_id
_entity_poly.type
_entity_poly.pdbx_seq_one_letter_code
_entity_poly.pdbx_strand_id
1 'polypeptide(L)' 'MAELADYGPVKGSMVIRPYAYAIWERAQQALDAWFKADGVQNAYFPLLIPSSFLEKEKSHV' A
#
# COMPACT_ATOMS: atom_id res chain seq x y z
N MET A 1 1.50 -26.03 1.42
CA MET A 1 0.82 -24.72 1.54
C MET A 1 1.46 -23.76 0.56
N ALA A 2 0.73 -22.79 0.02
CA ALA A 2 1.20 -21.90 -1.04
C ALA A 2 2.26 -20.85 -0.59
N GLU A 3 2.81 -20.95 0.62
CA GLU A 3 3.98 -20.15 1.04
C GLU A 3 3.86 -18.63 0.77
N LEU A 4 2.67 -18.06 1.05
CA LEU A 4 2.35 -16.68 0.68
C LEU A 4 2.79 -15.65 1.72
N ALA A 5 2.61 -15.94 3.01
CA ALA A 5 2.97 -15.02 4.08
C ALA A 5 3.29 -15.78 5.38
N ASP A 6 4.15 -15.18 6.19
CA ASP A 6 4.47 -15.61 7.55
C ASP A 6 4.03 -14.52 8.55
N TYR A 7 3.82 -14.87 9.82
CA TYR A 7 3.54 -13.89 10.87
C TYR A 7 4.78 -13.06 11.19
N GLY A 8 4.61 -11.74 11.26
CA GLY A 8 5.68 -10.83 11.67
C GLY A 8 5.87 -10.79 13.19
N PRO A 9 6.99 -10.22 13.68
CA PRO A 9 7.29 -10.12 15.11
C PRO A 9 6.42 -9.09 15.85
N VAL A 10 5.72 -8.21 15.11
CA VAL A 10 4.81 -7.20 15.67
C VAL A 10 3.38 -7.70 15.54
N LYS A 11 2.58 -7.56 16.59
CA LYS A 11 1.18 -7.99 16.57
C LYS A 11 0.43 -7.34 15.40
N GLY A 12 -0.19 -8.16 14.57
CA GLY A 12 -0.95 -7.73 13.40
C GLY A 12 -0.11 -7.47 12.14
N SER A 13 1.21 -7.71 12.16
CA SER A 13 2.05 -7.63 10.96
C SER A 13 2.30 -9.01 10.35
N MET A 14 2.65 -9.00 9.06
CA MET A 14 2.98 -10.19 8.28
C MET A 14 4.23 -9.94 7.45
N VAL A 15 5.01 -10.99 7.21
CA VAL A 15 6.08 -11.03 6.22
C VAL A 15 5.51 -11.63 4.94
N ILE A 16 5.39 -10.81 3.90
CA ILE A 16 4.91 -11.26 2.59
C ILE A 16 6.06 -11.96 1.87
N ARG A 17 5.91 -13.25 1.56
CA ARG A 17 6.95 -14.07 0.94
C ARG A 17 7.02 -13.82 -0.57
N PRO A 18 8.13 -14.21 -1.24
CA PRO A 18 8.37 -13.85 -2.64
C PRO A 18 7.23 -14.23 -3.60
N TYR A 19 6.57 -15.38 -3.38
CA TYR A 19 5.47 -15.80 -4.26
C TYR A 19 4.26 -14.86 -4.17
N ALA A 20 3.85 -14.46 -2.96
CA ALA A 20 2.78 -13.49 -2.78
C ALA A 20 3.18 -12.09 -3.25
N TYR A 21 4.43 -11.70 -3.02
CA TYR A 21 4.94 -10.41 -3.46
C TYR A 21 4.93 -10.31 -4.99
N ALA A 22 5.29 -11.37 -5.71
CA ALA A 22 5.21 -11.42 -7.17
C ALA A 22 3.77 -11.34 -7.72
N ILE A 23 2.77 -11.74 -6.94
CA ILE A 23 1.34 -11.55 -7.29
C ILE A 23 0.98 -10.07 -7.14
N TRP A 24 1.42 -9.45 -6.03
CA TRP A 24 1.22 -8.03 -5.78
C TRP A 24 1.88 -7.15 -6.85
N GLU A 25 3.13 -7.44 -7.24
CA GLU A 25 3.84 -6.70 -8.30
C GLU A 25 3.08 -6.72 -9.63
N ARG A 26 2.49 -7.86 -10.01
CA ARG A 26 1.66 -7.97 -11.22
C ARG A 26 0.39 -7.13 -11.13
N ALA A 27 -0.26 -7.13 -9.98
CA ALA A 27 -1.45 -6.32 -9.74
C ALA A 27 -1.11 -4.82 -9.81
N GLN A 28 -0.02 -4.39 -9.17
CA GLN A 28 0.46 -3.01 -9.23
C GLN A 28 0.76 -2.58 -10.67
N GLN A 29 1.48 -3.40 -11.44
CA GLN A 29 1.82 -3.11 -12.84
C GLN A 29 0.57 -2.94 -13.73
N ALA A 30 -0.43 -3.81 -13.55
CA ALA A 30 -1.67 -3.73 -14.32
C ALA A 30 -2.45 -2.43 -14.01
N LEU A 31 -2.58 -2.09 -12.73
CA LEU A 31 -3.28 -0.87 -12.30
C LEU A 31 -2.51 0.40 -12.69
N ASP A 32 -1.20 0.42 -12.50
CA ASP A 32 -0.33 1.54 -12.87
C ASP A 32 -0.42 1.85 -14.37
N ALA A 33 -0.45 0.81 -15.22
CA ALA A 33 -0.66 0.99 -16.66
C ALA A 33 -2.02 1.63 -16.98
N TRP A 34 -3.09 1.21 -16.30
CA TRP A 34 -4.42 1.80 -16.49
C TRP A 34 -4.47 3.26 -16.04
N PHE A 35 -3.96 3.58 -14.86
CA PHE A 35 -3.94 4.95 -14.36
C PHE A 35 -3.12 5.89 -15.26
N LYS A 36 -1.98 5.41 -15.77
CA LYS A 36 -1.17 6.18 -16.71
C LYS A 36 -1.86 6.41 -18.05
N ALA A 37 -2.69 5.48 -18.51
CA ALA A 37 -3.50 5.67 -19.72
C ALA A 37 -4.49 6.83 -19.56
N ASP A 38 -4.99 7.05 -18.35
CA ASP A 38 -5.88 8.17 -18.00
C ASP A 38 -5.11 9.47 -17.64
N GLY A 39 -3.79 9.48 -17.82
CA GLY A 39 -2.92 10.64 -17.56
C GLY A 39 -2.56 10.86 -16.08
N VAL A 40 -2.88 9.91 -15.19
CA VAL A 40 -2.50 9.98 -13.78
C VAL A 40 -0.99 9.81 -13.63
N GLN A 41 -0.40 10.60 -12.74
CA GLN A 41 1.02 10.55 -12.40
C GLN A 41 1.22 10.07 -10.97
N ASN A 42 2.20 9.18 -10.78
CA ASN A 42 2.58 8.72 -9.45
C ASN A 42 3.25 9.84 -8.66
N ALA A 43 2.90 9.94 -7.39
CA ALA A 43 3.52 10.84 -6.43
C ALA A 43 3.82 10.07 -5.13
N TYR A 44 4.81 10.53 -4.37
CA TYR A 44 5.18 9.93 -3.09
C TYR A 44 5.14 11.00 -2.00
N PHE A 45 4.26 10.82 -1.04
CA PHE A 45 4.08 11.74 0.08
C PHE A 45 4.87 11.24 1.31
N PRO A 46 5.21 12.14 2.25
CA PRO A 46 5.83 11.75 3.50
C PRO A 46 4.94 10.78 4.31
N LEU A 47 5.54 9.72 4.86
CA LEU A 47 4.84 8.76 5.73
C LEU A 47 4.39 9.40 7.05
N LEU A 48 5.18 10.34 7.58
CA LEU A 48 4.90 11.01 8.85
C LEU A 48 4.07 12.27 8.60
N ILE A 49 2.85 12.29 9.11
CA ILE A 49 1.92 13.42 9.00
C ILE A 49 1.82 14.10 10.38
N PRO A 50 1.95 15.43 10.46
CA PRO A 50 1.71 16.16 11.71
C PRO A 50 0.30 15.92 12.25
N SER A 51 0.14 15.70 13.56
CA SER A 51 -1.17 15.43 14.18
C SER A 51 -2.20 16.53 13.89
N SER A 52 -1.76 17.78 13.83
CA SER A 52 -2.63 18.92 13.51
C SER A 52 -3.26 18.84 12.11
N PHE A 53 -2.70 18.07 11.18
CA PHE A 53 -3.27 17.84 9.85
C PHE A 53 -4.31 16.73 9.88
N LEU A 54 -4.07 15.67 10.67
CA LEU A 54 -5.04 14.60 10.88
C LEU A 54 -6.30 15.11 11.62
N GLU A 55 -6.15 16.11 12.48
CA GLU A 55 -7.25 16.69 13.24
C GLU A 55 -8.19 17.59 12.42
N LYS A 56 -7.75 18.07 11.25
CA LYS A 56 -8.54 18.95 10.39
C LYS A 56 -9.74 18.26 9.73
N GLU A 57 -9.69 16.94 9.54
CA GLU A 57 -10.79 16.18 8.92
C GLU A 57 -11.83 15.64 9.91
N LYS A 58 -11.62 15.82 11.23
CA LYS A 58 -12.55 15.35 12.28
C LYS A 58 -13.96 15.97 12.18
N SER A 59 -14.12 17.06 11.44
CA SER A 59 -15.43 17.70 11.22
C SER A 59 -16.29 17.04 10.13
N HIS A 60 -15.82 15.97 9.46
CA HIS A 60 -16.60 15.21 8.47
C HIS A 60 -17.11 13.85 8.99
N VAL A 61 -17.27 13.71 10.31
CA VAL A 61 -17.98 12.57 10.93
C VAL A 61 -19.43 12.94 11.20
#